data_AF-A0A5J4FBV7-F1
#
_entry.id   AF-A0A5J4FBV7-F1
#
_cell.length_a   1.000
_cell.length_b   1.000
_cell.length_c   1.000
_cell.angle_alpha   90.00
_cell.angle_beta   90.00
_cell.angle_gamma   90.00
#
_symmetry.space_group_name_H-M   'P 1'
#
loop_
_entity.id
_entity.type
_entity.pdbx_description
1 polymer ?
#
loop_
_entity_poly.entity_id
_entity_poly.type
_entity_poly.pdbx_seq_one_letter_code
_entity_poly.pdbx_strand_id
1 'polypeptide(L)' 'MDKPYSYDFGQKVIWAIENDGFKKSEVSEMFNISRNTIDLWLKRRTETGDFAFSDQNRKDAMQSLLSK' A
#
# COMPACT_ATOMS: atom_id res chain seq x y z
N MET A 1 -19.86 -1.60 2.33
CA MET A 1 -18.62 -2.22 1.81
C MET A 1 -17.78 -1.10 1.27
N ASP A 2 -16.79 -0.66 2.03
CA ASP A 2 -15.92 0.42 1.59
C ASP A 2 -15.09 -0.07 0.41
N LYS A 3 -15.06 0.75 -0.63
CA LYS A 3 -14.33 0.48 -1.86
C LYS A 3 -12.85 0.25 -1.49
N PRO A 4 -12.23 -0.87 -1.90
CA PRO A 4 -10.81 -1.08 -1.61
C PRO A 4 -10.00 0.08 -2.20
N TYR A 5 -9.04 0.60 -1.42
CA TYR A 5 -8.09 1.59 -1.90
C TYR A 5 -7.42 1.07 -3.19
N SER A 6 -7.20 1.94 -4.17
CA SER A 6 -6.50 1.52 -5.39
C SER A 6 -5.05 1.17 -5.09
N TYR A 7 -4.48 0.25 -5.86
CA TYR A 7 -3.07 -0.15 -5.71
C TYR A 7 -2.14 1.04 -5.91
N ASP A 8 -2.40 1.87 -6.92
CA ASP A 8 -1.62 3.07 -7.22
C ASP A 8 -1.65 4.08 -6.06
N PHE A 9 -2.79 4.19 -5.37
CA PHE A 9 -2.92 5.05 -4.21
C PHE A 9 -2.03 4.55 -3.05
N GLY A 10 -2.05 3.24 -2.79
CA GLY A 10 -1.15 2.64 -1.80
C GLY A 10 0.33 2.79 -2.14
N GLN A 11 0.70 2.65 -3.43
CA GLN A 11 2.07 2.88 -3.87
C GLN A 11 2.53 4.31 -3.56
N LYS A 12 1.72 5.32 -3.89
CA LYS A 12 2.04 6.73 -3.62
C LYS A 12 2.22 7.02 -2.13
N VAL A 13 1.32 6.50 -1.30
CA VAL A 13 1.37 6.65 0.16
C VAL A 13 2.65 6.05 0.72
N ILE A 14 2.99 4.82 0.33
CA ILE A 14 4.21 4.17 0.82
C ILE A 14 5.46 4.87 0.28
N TRP A 15 5.46 5.27 -1.00
CA TRP A 15 6.58 5.96 -1.63
C TRP A 15 6.91 7.26 -0.90
N ALA A 16 5.90 8.04 -0.53
CA ALA A 16 6.07 9.28 0.23
C ALA A 16 6.78 9.04 1.57
N ILE A 17 6.54 7.90 2.21
CA ILE A 17 7.17 7.57 3.49
C ILE A 17 8.60 7.06 3.30
N GLU A 18 8.82 6.14 2.37
CA GLU A 18 10.10 5.46 2.21
C GLU A 18 11.13 6.26 1.40
N ASN A 19 10.70 6.95 0.34
CA ASN A 19 11.61 7.66 -0.57
C ASN A 19 11.66 9.16 -0.25
N ASP A 20 10.50 9.79 -0.03
CA ASP A 20 10.46 11.24 0.24
C ASP A 20 10.70 11.57 1.72
N GLY A 21 10.65 10.56 2.61
CA GLY A 21 10.97 10.69 4.02
C GLY A 21 9.88 11.34 4.88
N PHE A 22 8.64 11.42 4.38
CA PHE A 22 7.53 11.98 5.14
C PHE A 22 7.17 11.11 6.36
N LYS A 23 6.74 11.77 7.44
CA LYS A 23 6.21 11.06 8.61
C LYS A 23 4.79 10.56 8.32
N LYS A 24 4.42 9.45 8.96
CA LYS A 24 3.07 8.87 8.86
C LYS A 24 1.95 9.86 9.20
N SER A 25 2.21 10.81 10.11
CA SER A 25 1.27 11.88 10.45
C SER A 25 1.03 12.84 9.28
N GLU A 26 2.11 13.25 8.61
CA GLU A 26 2.04 14.17 7.46
C GLU A 26 1.34 13.50 6.27
N VAL A 27 1.66 12.23 6.01
CA VAL A 27 1.02 11.44 4.95
C VAL A 27 -0.46 11.18 5.27
N SER A 28 -0.81 10.95 6.54
CA SER A 28 -2.19 10.78 6.98
C SER A 28 -3.04 12.02 6.67
N GLU A 29 -2.50 13.21 6.94
CA GLU A 29 -3.15 14.49 6.65
C GLU A 29 -3.18 14.77 5.14
N MET A 30 -2.06 14.54 4.43
CA MET A 30 -1.93 14.80 2.99
C MET A 30 -2.85 13.93 2.12
N PHE A 31 -2.98 12.65 2.47
CA PHE A 31 -3.78 11.69 1.70
C PHE A 31 -5.15 11.41 2.30
N ASN A 32 -5.50 12.07 3.42
CA ASN A 32 -6.74 11.89 4.16
C ASN A 32 -7.06 10.41 4.47
N ILE A 33 -6.06 9.69 4.99
CA ILE A 33 -6.18 8.28 5.39
C ILE A 33 -5.73 8.10 6.83
N SER A 34 -6.28 7.09 7.50
CA SER A 34 -5.91 6.82 8.88
C SER A 34 -4.46 6.34 9.01
N ARG A 35 -3.77 6.76 10.07
CA ARG A 35 -2.43 6.25 10.40
C ARG A 35 -2.40 4.72 10.56
N ASN A 36 -3.49 4.13 11.08
CA ASN A 36 -3.61 2.68 11.22
C ASN A 36 -3.60 1.97 9.86
N THR A 37 -4.24 2.55 8.85
CA THR A 37 -4.20 2.05 7.47
C THR A 37 -2.78 2.07 6.93
N ILE A 38 -2.06 3.18 7.10
CA ILE A 38 -0.65 3.32 6.71
C ILE A 38 0.21 2.26 7.41
N ASP A 39 0.04 2.07 8.72
CA ASP A 39 0.79 1.08 9.51
C ASP A 39 0.58 -0.34 9.00
N LEU A 40 -0.66 -0.72 8.67
CA LEU A 40 -0.96 -2.02 8.08
C LEU A 40 -0.25 -2.23 6.74
N TRP A 41 -0.16 -1.19 5.92
CA TRP A 41 0.42 -1.28 4.59
C TRP A 41 1.94 -1.41 4.65
N LEU A 42 2.58 -0.60 5.52
CA LEU A 42 4.01 -0.72 5.79
C LEU A 42 4.35 -2.08 6.37
N LYS A 43 3.59 -2.57 7.35
CA LYS A 43 3.80 -3.90 7.93
C LYS A 43 3.76 -5.00 6.86
N ARG A 44 2.74 -4.97 5.99
CA ARG A 44 2.62 -5.94 4.88
C ARG A 44 3.79 -5.86 3.90
N ARG A 45 4.22 -4.64 3.55
CA ARG A 45 5.38 -4.44 2.68
C ARG A 45 6.67 -4.97 3.29
N THR A 46 6.88 -4.80 4.59
CA THR A 46 8.02 -5.40 5.30
C THR A 46 7.95 -6.93 5.30
N GLU A 47 6.76 -7.51 5.49
CA GLU A 47 6.57 -8.96 5.57
C GLU A 47 6.61 -9.68 4.22
N THR A 48 6.08 -9.05 3.16
CA THR A 48 5.87 -9.70 1.85
C THR A 48 6.57 -9.02 0.69
N GLY A 49 7.18 -7.85 0.90
CA GLY A 49 7.72 -7.00 -0.17
C GLY A 49 6.66 -6.21 -0.93
N ASP A 50 5.37 -6.44 -0.66
CA ASP A 50 4.24 -5.77 -1.31
C ASP A 50 3.17 -5.36 -0.30
N PHE A 51 2.31 -4.41 -0.66
CA PHE A 51 1.30 -3.84 0.23
C PHE A 51 -0.14 -4.10 -0.25
N ALA A 52 -0.35 -4.90 -1.31
CA ALA A 52 -1.64 -5.13 -1.96
C ALA A 52 -2.81 -5.44 -0.99
N PHE A 53 -3.98 -4.85 -1.27
CA PHE A 53 -5.13 -4.83 -0.35
C PHE A 53 -6.14 -5.96 -0.52
N SER A 54 -6.20 -6.57 -1.70
CA SER A 54 -7.23 -7.57 -2.03
C SER A 54 -6.60 -8.87 -2.52
N ASP A 55 -7.26 -9.98 -2.19
CA ASP A 55 -6.91 -11.31 -2.71
C ASP A 55 -6.94 -11.36 -4.25
N GLN A 56 -7.70 -10.45 -4.89
CA GLN A 56 -7.73 -10.28 -6.34
C GLN A 56 -6.44 -9.66 -6.88
N ASN A 57 -5.96 -8.55 -6.30
CA ASN A 57 -4.69 -7.94 -6.71
C ASN A 57 -3.50 -8.89 -6.46
N ARG A 58 -3.61 -9.74 -5.42
CA ARG A 58 -2.63 -10.78 -5.12
C ARG A 58 -2.62 -11.88 -6.20
N LYS A 59 -3.79 -12.29 -6.71
CA LYS A 59 -3.92 -13.21 -7.84
C LYS A 59 -3.36 -12.62 -9.13
N ASP A 60 -3.64 -11.35 -9.40
CA ASP A 60 -3.14 -10.66 -10.61
C ASP A 60 -1.60 -10.49 -10.57
N ALA A 61 -1.03 -10.16 -9.41
CA ALA A 61 0.42 -10.12 -9.21
C ALA A 61 1.07 -11.52 -9.33
N MET A 62 0.44 -12.56 -8.77
CA MET A 62 0.92 -13.95 -8.89
C MET A 62 0.84 -14.46 -10.34
N GLN A 63 -0.24 -14.15 -11.07
CA GLN A 63 -0.39 -14.54 -12.49
C GLN A 63 0.67 -13.88 -13.38
N SER A 64 1.03 -12.62 -13.11
CA SER A 64 2.11 -11.91 -13.82
C SER A 64 3.50 -12.52 -13.60
N LEU A 65 3.76 -13.06 -12.39
CA LEU A 65 5.01 -13.74 -12.05
C LEU A 65 5.13 -15.14 -12.64
N LEU A 66 4.00 -15.85 -12.84
CA LEU A 66 3.96 -17.20 -13.41
C LEU A 66 3.99 -17.22 -14.94
N SER A 67 3.79 -16.07 -15.61
CA SER A 67 3.72 -15.96 -17.07
C SER A 67 5.02 -15.43 -17.73
N LYS A 68 6.13 -15.39 -16.99
CA LYS A 68 7.48 -15.07 -17.49
C LYS A 68 8.33 -16.32 -17.55
#